data_AF-A0A962DWH3-F1
#
_entry.id   AF-A0A962DWH3-F1
#
_cell.length_a   1.000
_cell.length_b   1.000
_cell.length_c   1.000
_cell.angle_alpha   90.00
_cell.angle_beta   90.00
_cell.angle_gamma   90.00
#
_symmetry.space_group_name_H-M   'P 1'
#
loop_
_entity.id
_entity.type
_entity.pdbx_description
1 polymer ?
#
loop_
_entity_poly.entity_id
_entity_poly.type
_entity_poly.pdbx_seq_one_letter_code
_entity_poly.pdbx_strand_id
1 'polypeptide(L)'
;MAKYEEIKSDWFSNQCHQLIEDLHLEQLKNCKLIKSKYSNAYVLANGDVYFTLSMMKLIHNKHQWAVILAHENAHLELKHYQQLADKIQNPDFFFPKKKYKKLREKVELEADDWAKTIVEKHGFNSDQVSYYLQRIESGKKDKRTSQKIKKDDANEVLDMELIQSIAAIK
;
A
#
# COMPACT_ATOMS: atom_id res chain seq x y z
N MET A 1 5.70 9.58 20.98
CA MET A 1 5.43 9.28 19.55
C MET A 1 6.46 10.02 18.73
N ALA A 2 7.25 9.33 17.90
CA ALA A 2 8.13 10.03 16.96
C ALA A 2 7.24 10.86 16.03
N LYS A 3 7.43 12.17 16.03
CA LYS A 3 6.68 13.11 15.18
C LYS A 3 7.20 12.91 13.76
N TYR A 4 6.52 12.10 12.96
CA TYR A 4 6.82 12.03 11.53
C TYR A 4 6.66 13.43 10.95
N GLU A 5 7.64 13.85 10.16
CA GLU A 5 7.60 15.13 9.45
C GLU A 5 6.71 14.95 8.22
N GLU A 6 5.57 15.66 8.19
CA GLU A 6 4.69 15.70 7.02
C GLU A 6 5.30 16.58 5.94
N ILE A 7 5.31 16.08 4.70
CA ILE A 7 5.82 16.77 3.53
C ILE A 7 4.63 17.33 2.75
N LYS A 8 4.56 18.66 2.64
CA LYS A 8 3.52 19.31 1.84
C LYS A 8 3.90 19.27 0.36
N SER A 9 3.05 18.63 -0.45
CA SER A 9 3.21 18.56 -1.90
C SER A 9 1.83 18.54 -2.55
N ASP A 10 1.48 19.63 -3.24
CA ASP A 10 0.21 19.77 -3.94
C ASP A 10 0.13 18.75 -5.09
N TRP A 11 1.23 18.56 -5.81
CA TRP A 11 1.30 17.55 -6.86
C TRP A 11 0.97 16.15 -6.33
N PHE A 12 1.59 15.74 -5.21
CA PHE A 12 1.33 14.43 -4.61
C PHE A 12 -0.15 14.31 -4.20
N SER A 13 -0.66 15.34 -3.52
CA SER A 13 -2.03 15.36 -3.05
C SER A 13 -3.01 15.26 -4.21
N ASN A 14 -2.81 16.03 -5.29
CA ASN A 14 -3.66 16.03 -6.47
C ASN A 14 -3.60 14.70 -7.22
N GLN A 15 -2.42 14.13 -7.43
CA GLN A 15 -2.30 12.81 -8.08
C GLN A 15 -2.95 11.70 -7.26
N CYS A 16 -2.81 11.75 -5.93
CA CYS A 16 -3.45 10.78 -5.06
C CYS A 16 -4.99 10.91 -5.09
N HIS A 17 -5.52 12.14 -5.01
CA HIS A 17 -6.97 12.36 -5.13
C HIS A 17 -7.50 11.93 -6.49
N GLN A 18 -6.77 12.21 -7.58
CA GLN A 18 -7.15 11.72 -8.90
C GLN A 18 -7.26 10.19 -8.92
N LEU A 19 -6.30 9.46 -8.32
CA LEU A 19 -6.40 8.00 -8.22
C LEU A 19 -7.55 7.52 -7.33
N ILE A 20 -7.87 8.23 -6.24
CA ILE A 20 -9.05 7.95 -5.41
C ILE A 20 -10.32 8.08 -6.25
N GLU A 21 -10.43 9.16 -7.04
CA GLU A 21 -11.57 9.42 -7.92
C GLU A 21 -11.66 8.38 -9.03
N ASP A 22 -10.55 8.08 -9.73
CA ASP A 22 -10.50 7.12 -10.84
C ASP A 22 -10.89 5.70 -10.40
N LEU A 23 -10.56 5.32 -9.16
CA LEU A 23 -10.84 3.99 -8.58
C LEU A 23 -12.13 3.94 -7.74
N HIS A 24 -12.80 5.08 -7.55
CA HIS A 24 -13.98 5.23 -6.70
C HIS A 24 -13.75 4.73 -5.25
N LEU A 25 -12.64 5.13 -4.62
CA LEU A 25 -12.25 4.71 -3.26
C LEU A 25 -12.91 5.58 -2.18
N GLU A 26 -14.21 5.42 -1.98
CA GLU A 26 -15.06 6.32 -1.18
C GLU A 26 -14.67 6.48 0.30
N GLN A 27 -13.92 5.54 0.88
CA GLN A 27 -13.52 5.62 2.30
C GLN A 27 -12.31 6.53 2.52
N LEU A 28 -11.51 6.77 1.47
CA LEU A 28 -10.32 7.62 1.54
C LEU A 28 -10.70 9.09 1.38
N LYS A 29 -10.13 9.94 2.24
CA LYS A 29 -10.45 11.38 2.27
C LYS A 29 -9.27 12.27 2.01
N ASN A 30 -8.11 11.92 2.55
CA ASN A 30 -6.90 12.72 2.42
C ASN A 30 -5.70 11.81 2.22
N CYS A 31 -4.80 12.23 1.33
CA CYS A 31 -3.50 11.60 1.19
C CYS A 31 -2.42 12.47 1.82
N LYS A 32 -1.60 11.87 2.68
CA LYS A 32 -0.50 12.54 3.39
C LYS A 32 0.82 11.89 3.06
N LEU A 33 1.82 12.69 2.72
CA LEU A 33 3.19 12.23 2.51
C LEU A 33 4.01 12.51 3.76
N ILE A 34 4.71 11.51 4.27
CA ILE A 34 5.56 11.65 5.46
C ILE A 34 7.01 11.25 5.18
N LYS A 35 7.94 11.96 5.83
CA LYS A 35 9.36 11.63 5.78
C LYS A 35 9.65 10.43 6.66
N SER A 36 10.05 9.33 6.03
CA SER A 36 10.50 8.12 6.69
C SER A 36 11.52 7.42 5.81
N LYS A 37 12.45 6.69 6.44
CA LYS A 37 13.41 5.80 5.76
C LYS A 37 12.85 4.40 5.49
N TYR A 38 11.70 4.08 6.08
CA TYR A 38 11.04 2.78 5.95
C TYR A 38 9.89 2.89 4.95
N SER A 39 9.92 2.05 3.90
CA SER A 39 8.83 1.94 2.93
C SER A 39 7.59 1.37 3.62
N ASN A 40 6.56 2.19 3.72
CA ASN A 40 5.26 1.84 4.29
C ASN A 40 4.16 2.75 3.73
N ALA A 41 2.95 2.19 3.66
CA ALA A 41 1.68 2.92 3.63
C ALA A 41 0.82 2.44 4.80
N TYR A 42 -0.12 3.28 5.23
CA TYR A 42 -1.15 2.88 6.17
C TYR A 42 -2.31 3.86 6.10
N VAL A 43 -3.52 3.37 6.34
CA VAL A 43 -4.71 4.21 6.50
C VAL A 43 -5.14 4.32 7.97
N LEU A 44 -5.81 5.41 8.31
CA LEU A 44 -6.47 5.61 9.59
C LEU A 44 -7.99 5.48 9.42
N ALA A 45 -8.69 5.11 10.50
CA ALA A 45 -10.14 4.91 10.49
C ALA A 45 -10.96 6.15 10.07
N ASN A 46 -10.37 7.34 10.06
CA ASN A 46 -11.02 8.57 9.60
C ASN A 46 -10.99 8.74 8.06
N GLY A 47 -10.26 7.89 7.34
CA GLY A 47 -10.07 7.96 5.89
C GLY A 47 -8.75 8.62 5.46
N ASP A 48 -7.88 9.03 6.39
CA ASP A 48 -6.58 9.59 6.04
C ASP A 48 -5.60 8.46 5.71
N VAL A 49 -5.04 8.46 4.50
CA VAL A 49 -3.99 7.53 4.07
C VAL A 49 -2.64 8.22 4.09
N TYR A 50 -1.65 7.52 4.63
CA TYR A 50 -0.29 8.00 4.81
C TYR A 50 0.68 7.18 3.96
N PHE A 51 1.45 7.87 3.14
CA PHE A 51 2.53 7.30 2.35
C PHE A 51 3.87 7.79 2.87
N THR A 52 4.84 6.90 2.97
CA THR A 52 6.22 7.30 3.27
C THR A 52 6.95 7.74 1.99
N LEU A 53 7.80 8.76 2.09
CA LEU A 53 8.63 9.20 0.96
C LEU A 53 9.49 8.07 0.40
N SER A 54 10.05 7.20 1.27
CA SER A 54 10.81 6.03 0.83
C SER A 54 9.99 5.03 0.01
N MET A 55 8.70 4.87 0.31
CA MET A 55 7.82 4.02 -0.49
C MET A 55 7.52 4.65 -1.84
N MET A 56 7.20 5.95 -1.86
CA MET A 56 6.90 6.66 -3.10
C MET A 56 8.08 6.60 -4.09
N LYS A 57 9.32 6.64 -3.59
CA LYS A 57 10.54 6.46 -4.42
C LYS A 57 10.67 5.08 -5.06
N LEU A 58 9.94 4.06 -4.58
CA LEU A 58 9.95 2.70 -5.12
C LEU A 58 8.76 2.42 -6.04
N ILE A 59 7.76 3.30 -6.06
CA ILE A 59 6.64 3.25 -6.99
C ILE A 59 7.09 3.91 -8.28
N HIS A 60 7.04 3.15 -9.37
CA HIS A 60 7.50 3.60 -10.68
C HIS A 60 6.36 3.91 -11.64
N ASN A 61 5.12 3.51 -11.33
CA ASN A 61 3.98 3.79 -12.18
C ASN A 61 2.67 3.90 -11.39
N LYS A 62 1.65 4.47 -12.04
CA LYS A 62 0.31 4.65 -11.46
C LYS A 62 -0.39 3.33 -11.14
N HIS A 63 -0.12 2.24 -11.86
CA HIS A 63 -0.71 0.93 -11.54
C HIS A 63 -0.25 0.41 -10.18
N GLN A 64 1.05 0.50 -9.88
CA GLN A 64 1.61 0.14 -8.58
C GLN A 64 0.98 0.98 -7.46
N TRP A 65 0.86 2.29 -7.68
CA TRP A 65 0.22 3.17 -6.70
C TRP A 65 -1.26 2.83 -6.50
N ALA A 66 -1.99 2.62 -7.58
CA ALA A 66 -3.41 2.23 -7.57
C ALA A 66 -3.65 0.98 -6.74
N VAL A 67 -2.84 -0.08 -6.92
CA VAL A 67 -2.97 -1.32 -6.13
C VAL A 67 -2.79 -1.04 -4.65
N ILE A 68 -1.77 -0.28 -4.28
CA ILE A 68 -1.47 -0.04 -2.88
C ILE A 68 -2.55 0.85 -2.24
N LEU A 69 -3.02 1.87 -2.96
CA LEU A 69 -4.10 2.74 -2.49
C LEU A 69 -5.41 1.96 -2.31
N ALA A 70 -5.73 1.06 -3.24
CA ALA A 70 -6.89 0.17 -3.12
C ALA A 70 -6.76 -0.81 -1.95
N HIS A 71 -5.56 -1.36 -1.71
CA HIS A 71 -5.29 -2.21 -0.54
C HIS A 71 -5.54 -1.45 0.78
N GLU A 72 -5.03 -0.22 0.89
CA GLU A 72 -5.28 0.62 2.06
C GLU A 72 -6.78 0.92 2.23
N ASN A 73 -7.49 1.26 1.15
CA ASN A 73 -8.95 1.46 1.20
C ASN A 73 -9.69 0.18 1.64
N ALA A 74 -9.25 -1.00 1.22
CA ALA A 74 -9.86 -2.28 1.59
C ALA A 74 -9.90 -2.49 3.11
N HIS A 75 -8.88 -2.03 3.85
CA HIS A 75 -8.89 -2.11 5.32
C HIS A 75 -10.03 -1.31 5.95
N LEU A 76 -10.47 -0.23 5.33
CA LEU A 76 -11.64 0.55 5.76
C LEU A 76 -12.94 -0.12 5.30
N GLU A 77 -13.03 -0.45 4.02
CA GLU A 77 -14.23 -1.02 3.40
C GLU A 77 -14.65 -2.33 4.07
N LEU A 78 -13.68 -3.20 4.36
CA LEU A 78 -13.88 -4.49 5.02
C LEU A 78 -13.87 -4.39 6.55
N LYS A 79 -13.74 -3.17 7.11
CA LYS A 79 -13.73 -2.89 8.55
C LYS A 79 -12.68 -3.69 9.31
N HIS A 80 -11.52 -3.93 8.70
CA HIS A 80 -10.44 -4.75 9.27
C HIS A 80 -9.97 -4.24 10.65
N TYR A 81 -9.95 -2.92 10.86
CA TYR A 81 -9.64 -2.34 12.17
C TYR A 81 -10.61 -2.76 13.27
N GLN A 82 -11.91 -2.78 12.98
CA GLN A 82 -12.95 -3.18 13.94
C GLN A 82 -12.83 -4.66 14.23
N GLN A 83 -12.69 -5.50 13.20
CA GLN A 83 -12.52 -6.95 13.37
C GLN A 83 -11.31 -7.29 14.25
N LEU A 84 -10.17 -6.62 14.04
CA LEU A 84 -8.97 -6.83 14.85
C LEU A 84 -9.14 -6.27 16.27
N ALA A 85 -9.74 -5.10 16.43
CA ALA A 85 -9.99 -4.50 17.74
C ALA A 85 -10.93 -5.35 18.59
N ASP A 86 -12.04 -5.82 18.02
CA ASP A 86 -13.02 -6.67 18.70
C ASP A 86 -12.39 -7.97 19.19
N LYS A 87 -11.52 -8.58 18.38
CA LYS A 87 -10.79 -9.80 18.76
C LYS A 87 -9.73 -9.57 19.83
N ILE A 88 -9.13 -8.37 19.90
CA ILE A 88 -8.18 -8.01 20.94
C ILE A 88 -8.90 -7.69 22.26
N GLN A 89 -10.04 -7.01 22.20
CA GLN A 89 -10.83 -6.61 23.38
C GLN A 89 -11.62 -7.77 23.96
N ASN A 90 -12.15 -8.66 23.12
CA ASN A 90 -12.89 -9.85 23.51
C ASN A 90 -12.16 -11.12 23.02
N PRO A 91 -10.97 -11.42 23.57
CA PRO A 91 -10.26 -12.63 23.19
C PRO A 91 -11.01 -13.85 23.70
N ASP A 92 -11.30 -14.82 22.82
CA ASP A 92 -11.81 -16.11 23.27
C ASP A 92 -10.85 -16.71 24.31
N PHE A 93 -11.37 -17.40 25.32
CA PHE A 93 -10.62 -17.95 26.47
C PHE A 93 -9.35 -18.75 26.09
N PHE A 94 -9.24 -19.21 24.83
CA PHE A 94 -8.03 -19.78 24.22
C PHE A 94 -7.69 -19.14 22.86
N PHE A 95 -7.24 -17.87 22.85
CA PHE A 95 -6.74 -17.18 21.65
C PHE A 95 -5.20 -17.05 21.63
N PRO A 96 -4.45 -18.12 21.30
CA PRO A 96 -2.98 -18.09 21.28
C PRO A 96 -2.44 -17.19 20.15
N LYS A 97 -1.21 -16.69 20.31
CA LYS A 97 -0.51 -15.82 19.33
C LYS A 97 -0.58 -16.33 17.88
N LYS A 98 -0.59 -17.65 17.68
CA LYS A 98 -0.73 -18.27 16.35
C LYS A 98 -2.08 -17.95 15.68
N LYS A 99 -3.18 -17.88 16.44
CA LYS A 99 -4.50 -17.49 15.91
C LYS A 99 -4.53 -16.02 15.51
N TYR A 100 -3.92 -15.13 16.30
CA TYR A 100 -3.76 -13.73 15.91
C TYR A 100 -2.98 -13.56 14.60
N LYS A 101 -1.88 -14.31 14.44
CA LYS A 101 -1.10 -14.29 13.20
C LYS A 101 -1.95 -14.70 12.01
N LYS A 102 -2.67 -15.83 12.12
CA LYS A 102 -3.56 -16.32 11.06
C LYS A 102 -4.68 -15.34 10.73
N LEU A 103 -5.25 -14.69 11.74
CA LEU A 103 -6.29 -13.67 11.54
C LEU A 103 -5.74 -12.49 10.74
N ARG A 104 -4.54 -11.99 11.10
CA ARG A 104 -3.88 -10.92 10.32
C ARG A 104 -3.60 -11.37 8.90
N GLU A 105 -2.99 -12.54 8.71
CA GLU A 105 -2.73 -13.10 7.37
C GLU A 105 -4.00 -13.17 6.52
N LYS A 106 -5.12 -13.58 7.12
CA LYS A 106 -6.42 -13.60 6.45
C LYS A 106 -6.89 -12.20 6.04
N VAL A 107 -6.80 -11.23 6.96
CA VAL A 107 -7.17 -9.83 6.73
C VAL A 107 -6.34 -9.19 5.59
N GLU A 108 -5.04 -9.45 5.55
CA GLU A 108 -4.17 -8.95 4.47
C GLU A 108 -4.54 -9.59 3.12
N LEU A 109 -4.82 -10.90 3.09
CA LEU A 109 -5.26 -11.59 1.87
C LEU A 109 -6.61 -11.06 1.36
N GLU A 110 -7.57 -10.81 2.26
CA GLU A 110 -8.86 -10.22 1.89
C GLU A 110 -8.68 -8.80 1.32
N ALA A 111 -7.74 -8.01 1.87
CA ALA A 111 -7.39 -6.70 1.34
C ALA A 111 -6.73 -6.78 -0.05
N ASP A 112 -5.82 -7.71 -0.26
CA ASP A 112 -5.15 -7.95 -1.55
C ASP A 112 -6.15 -8.38 -2.65
N ASP A 113 -7.03 -9.33 -2.34
CA ASP A 113 -8.05 -9.82 -3.29
C ASP A 113 -9.04 -8.71 -3.66
N TRP A 114 -9.45 -7.90 -2.68
CA TRP A 114 -10.31 -6.74 -2.91
C TRP A 114 -9.62 -5.70 -3.78
N ALA A 115 -8.37 -5.35 -3.45
CA ALA A 115 -7.58 -4.38 -4.18
C ALA A 115 -7.41 -4.79 -5.64
N LYS A 116 -7.04 -6.05 -5.89
CA LYS A 116 -6.91 -6.62 -7.23
C LYS A 116 -8.20 -6.46 -8.04
N THR A 117 -9.32 -6.89 -7.47
CA THR A 117 -10.63 -6.80 -8.13
C THR A 117 -10.98 -5.36 -8.51
N ILE A 118 -10.72 -4.41 -7.61
CA ILE A 118 -11.06 -3.00 -7.80
C ILE A 118 -10.19 -2.33 -8.87
N VAL A 119 -8.87 -2.56 -8.84
CA VAL A 119 -7.98 -1.94 -9.83
C VAL A 119 -8.18 -2.52 -11.22
N GLU A 120 -8.39 -3.84 -11.35
CA GLU A 120 -8.69 -4.48 -12.64
C GLU A 120 -10.01 -3.98 -13.22
N LYS A 121 -11.05 -3.83 -12.38
CA LYS A 121 -12.35 -3.27 -12.79
C LYS A 121 -12.24 -1.87 -13.42
N HIS A 122 -11.27 -1.07 -13.00
CA HIS A 122 -11.04 0.29 -13.50
C HIS A 122 -9.89 0.36 -14.53
N GLY A 123 -9.47 -0.78 -15.08
CA GLY A 123 -8.49 -0.83 -16.18
C GLY A 123 -7.03 -0.68 -15.77
N PHE A 124 -6.72 -0.77 -14.48
CA PHE A 124 -5.34 -0.80 -13.99
C PHE A 124 -4.80 -2.23 -14.00
N ASN A 125 -3.50 -2.38 -14.26
CA ASN A 125 -2.83 -3.68 -14.22
C ASN A 125 -2.39 -4.03 -12.79
N SER A 126 -3.08 -4.98 -12.14
CA SER A 126 -2.77 -5.41 -10.78
C SER A 126 -1.39 -6.06 -10.65
N ASP A 127 -0.89 -6.71 -11.70
CA ASP A 127 0.35 -7.50 -11.65
C ASP A 127 1.59 -6.60 -11.52
N GLN A 128 1.46 -5.30 -11.82
CA GLN A 128 2.54 -4.33 -11.67
C GLN A 128 3.02 -4.17 -10.21
N VAL A 129 2.18 -4.50 -9.21
CA VAL A 129 2.55 -4.44 -7.79
C VAL A 129 3.66 -5.45 -7.45
N SER A 130 3.78 -6.55 -8.19
CA SER A 130 4.80 -7.57 -7.97
C SER A 130 6.23 -7.01 -8.12
N TYR A 131 6.45 -6.12 -9.10
CA TYR A 131 7.74 -5.43 -9.29
C TYR A 131 8.09 -4.52 -8.12
N TYR A 132 7.10 -3.83 -7.54
CA TYR A 132 7.28 -3.04 -6.33
C TYR A 132 7.69 -3.91 -5.13
N LEU A 133 6.98 -5.04 -4.92
CA LEU A 133 7.30 -5.98 -3.84
C LEU A 133 8.71 -6.56 -4.02
N GLN A 134 9.10 -6.91 -5.24
CA GLN A 134 10.44 -7.38 -5.56
C GLN A 134 11.52 -6.34 -5.20
N ARG A 135 11.27 -5.05 -5.45
CA ARG A 135 12.19 -3.96 -5.06
C ARG A 135 12.32 -3.82 -3.54
N ILE A 136 11.22 -3.96 -2.80
CA ILE A 136 11.27 -3.97 -1.33
C ILE A 136 12.12 -5.15 -0.85
N GLU A 137 11.94 -6.33 -1.43
CA GLU A 137 12.71 -7.52 -1.05
C GLU A 137 14.19 -7.42 -1.41
N SER A 138 14.53 -6.88 -2.58
CA SER A 138 15.93 -6.71 -3.00
C SER A 138 16.64 -5.67 -2.15
N GLY A 139 15.96 -4.57 -1.78
CA GLY A 139 16.48 -3.58 -0.83
C GLY A 139 16.69 -4.13 0.59
N LYS A 140 16.04 -5.24 0.95
CA LYS A 140 16.30 -5.98 2.20
C LYS A 140 17.47 -6.97 2.07
N LYS A 141 17.81 -7.40 0.86
CA LYS A 141 18.75 -8.50 0.55
C LYS A 141 20.18 -8.04 0.22
N ASP A 142 20.69 -7.04 0.95
CA ASP A 142 22.15 -6.83 1.06
C ASP A 142 22.85 -7.96 1.87
N LYS A 143 22.15 -9.03 2.25
CA LYS A 143 22.75 -10.30 2.71
C LYS A 143 21.93 -11.51 2.24
N ARG A 144 22.51 -12.27 1.29
CA ARG A 144 22.25 -13.68 0.91
C ARG A 144 21.06 -14.01 -0.02
N THR A 145 21.45 -14.21 -1.28
CA THR A 145 21.18 -15.38 -2.16
C THR A 145 19.74 -15.83 -2.45
N SER A 146 19.36 -15.59 -3.71
CA SER A 146 18.68 -16.45 -4.68
C SER A 146 17.36 -17.16 -4.32
N GLN A 147 16.31 -16.84 -5.06
CA GLN A 147 15.36 -17.84 -5.57
C GLN A 147 14.79 -17.38 -6.91
N LYS A 148 14.76 -18.32 -7.86
CA LYS A 148 14.22 -18.18 -9.23
C LYS A 148 12.78 -17.65 -9.17
N ILE A 149 12.57 -16.45 -9.70
CA ILE A 149 11.24 -15.97 -10.10
C ILE A 149 11.06 -16.37 -11.57
N LYS A 150 9.90 -16.93 -11.89
CA LYS A 150 9.56 -17.43 -13.22
C LYS A 150 9.66 -16.29 -14.23
N LYS A 151 10.14 -16.67 -15.41
CA LYS A 151 10.56 -15.81 -16.51
C LYS A 151 9.38 -15.48 -17.42
N ASP A 152 8.22 -15.23 -16.84
CA ASP A 152 7.02 -14.83 -17.55
C ASP A 152 6.42 -13.71 -16.71
N ASP A 153 6.81 -12.46 -17.01
CA ASP A 153 5.88 -11.33 -16.98
C ASP A 153 6.47 -10.08 -17.62
N ALA A 154 5.62 -9.50 -18.45
CA ALA A 154 5.85 -8.44 -19.41
C ALA A 154 6.40 -7.15 -18.78
N ASN A 155 7.40 -6.57 -19.45
CA ASN A 155 7.97 -5.23 -19.26
C ASN A 155 7.26 -4.37 -18.21
N GLU A 156 7.92 -4.14 -17.06
CA GLU A 156 7.51 -3.13 -16.10
C GLU A 156 7.30 -1.80 -16.83
N VAL A 157 6.15 -1.16 -16.60
CA VAL A 157 5.86 0.17 -17.14
C VAL A 157 6.48 1.19 -16.20
N LEU A 158 7.21 2.17 -16.74
CA LEU A 158 7.78 3.27 -15.97
C LEU A 158 7.08 4.57 -16.33
N ASP A 159 6.53 5.23 -15.32
CA ASP A 159 5.97 6.58 -15.38
C ASP A 159 7.08 7.57 -14.98
N MET A 160 7.80 8.07 -15.98
CA MET A 160 8.92 8.98 -15.77
C MET A 160 8.48 10.31 -15.15
N GLU A 161 7.26 10.77 -15.41
CA GLU A 161 6.71 12.00 -14.83
C GLU A 161 6.51 11.83 -13.32
N LEU A 162 5.89 10.71 -12.91
CA LEU A 162 5.74 10.33 -11.50
C LEU A 162 7.11 10.27 -10.80
N ILE A 163 8.06 9.54 -11.39
CA ILE A 163 9.40 9.36 -10.82
C ILE A 163 10.12 10.70 -10.65
N GLN A 164 10.13 11.55 -11.69
CA GLN A 164 10.79 12.85 -11.65
C GLN A 164 10.14 13.79 -10.63
N SER A 165 8.81 13.80 -10.55
CA SER A 165 8.06 14.63 -9.60
C SER A 165 8.33 14.22 -8.16
N ILE A 166 8.40 12.92 -7.87
CA ILE A 166 8.76 12.40 -6.54
C ILE A 166 10.22 12.72 -6.22
N ALA A 167 11.13 12.62 -7.20
CA ALA A 167 12.55 12.94 -7.01
C ALA A 167 12.78 14.43 -6.69
N ALA A 168 11.88 15.32 -7.16
CA ALA A 168 11.94 16.75 -6.86
C ALA A 168 11.52 17.11 -5.43
N ILE A 169 10.88 16.18 -4.69
CA ILE A 169 10.47 16.38 -3.29
C ILE A 169 11.71 16.24 -2.39
N LYS A 170 12.12 17.36 -1.78
CA LYS A 170 13.31 17.47 -0.91
C LYS A 170 13.08 17.00 0.53
#